data_AF-A0A853A227-F1
#
_entry.id   AF-A0A853A227-F1
#
_cell.length_a   1.000
_cell.length_b   1.000
_cell.length_c   1.000
_cell.angle_alpha   90.00
_cell.angle_beta   90.00
_cell.angle_gamma   90.00
#
_symmetry.space_group_name_H-M   'P 1'
#
loop_
_entity.id
_entity.type
_entity.pdbx_description
1 polymer ?
#
loop_
_entity_poly.entity_id
_entity_poly.type
_entity_poly.pdbx_seq_one_letter_code
_entity_poly.pdbx_strand_id
1 'polypeptide(L)'
;MHDDGPPGRRSLPGADAVPSGALLHEYLTAQAAEFLRRLPRLREEPAGLAAMLVTMRRIDSCLTAFSALFDHLWAQGLRDELDEMSAALSQEERTASRLGRLLQGLDRLSGTVPVGADQRHAGHPGHGSAAAGLDGVALVGEPVDSGGRGAWGERGGATAPLVPAARRSGRRAGTAPEPSQGGPVVGLADHPGVPKARILLTRRSGVTRERAHTDSLRLMHSERFHALADRMAMLTTDVPFTPAADLPARSALLPLIAEAHRKLVAQVGLLPLGDAATPYNGQGLTPAHQDADWRRTHLLAERCLDAAEACRPAFGGSLADLCRALGALTRLLELHRQAVDAAEAAALAARAPRITPETAYALGVLHADQRRDVERARYAFGLLWPDVAAADWLHWEFPDATRR
;
A
#
# COMPACT_ATOMS: atom_id res chain seq x y z
N MET A 1 34.20 34.17 -24.62
CA MET A 1 33.03 34.47 -23.76
C MET A 1 31.86 33.72 -24.37
N HIS A 2 31.78 32.42 -24.08
CA HIS A 2 30.68 31.53 -24.48
C HIS A 2 29.92 31.24 -23.19
N ASP A 3 28.66 31.64 -23.16
CA ASP A 3 27.74 31.43 -22.06
C ASP A 3 26.92 30.17 -22.38
N ASP A 4 27.36 29.02 -21.86
CA ASP A 4 26.64 27.75 -21.92
C ASP A 4 25.62 27.72 -20.77
N GLY A 5 24.39 28.16 -21.07
CA GLY A 5 23.24 27.95 -20.19
C GLY A 5 22.90 26.45 -20.06
N PRO A 6 22.38 26.01 -18.90
CA PRO A 6 22.15 24.58 -18.64
C PRO A 6 21.07 24.02 -19.57
N PRO A 7 21.15 22.74 -19.97
CA PRO A 7 20.19 22.14 -20.89
C PRO A 7 18.80 22.11 -20.24
N GLY A 8 17.90 22.90 -20.82
CA GLY A 8 16.49 22.89 -20.48
C GLY A 8 15.93 21.47 -20.55
N ARG A 9 15.23 21.08 -19.48
CA ARG A 9 14.38 19.88 -19.46
C ARG A 9 13.50 19.91 -20.71
N ARG A 10 13.73 18.99 -21.65
CA ARG A 10 12.83 18.79 -22.79
C ARG A 10 11.49 18.30 -22.24
N SER A 11 10.57 19.23 -22.04
CA SER A 11 9.15 18.93 -21.91
C SER A 11 8.75 18.21 -23.19
N LEU A 12 8.21 16.99 -23.08
CA LEU A 12 7.61 16.29 -24.23
C LEU A 12 6.61 17.24 -24.93
N PRO A 13 6.56 17.27 -26.26
CA PRO A 13 5.59 18.10 -26.96
C PRO A 13 4.16 17.64 -26.61
N GLY A 14 3.46 18.48 -25.83
CA GLY A 14 2.03 18.71 -25.95
C GLY A 14 1.05 17.83 -25.15
N ALA A 15 1.20 17.67 -23.83
CA ALA A 15 0.04 17.30 -22.99
C ALA A 15 -1.14 18.31 -23.11
N ASP A 16 -0.88 19.48 -23.70
CA ASP A 16 -1.85 20.51 -24.06
C ASP A 16 -2.50 20.31 -25.44
N ALA A 17 -2.00 19.38 -26.26
CA ALA A 17 -2.50 19.10 -27.61
C ALA A 17 -3.15 17.72 -27.74
N VAL A 18 -2.82 16.77 -26.86
CA VAL A 18 -3.40 15.41 -26.88
C VAL A 18 -4.76 15.44 -26.17
N PRO A 19 -5.84 14.94 -26.80
CA PRO A 19 -7.13 14.81 -26.14
C PRO A 19 -7.03 13.81 -24.98
N SER A 20 -7.70 14.11 -23.87
CA SER A 20 -7.67 13.27 -22.66
C SER A 20 -8.08 11.82 -22.93
N GLY A 21 -9.05 11.61 -23.84
CA GLY A 21 -9.49 10.29 -24.27
C GLY A 21 -8.38 9.46 -24.92
N ALA A 22 -7.52 10.07 -25.73
CA ALA A 22 -6.42 9.33 -26.39
C ALA A 22 -5.40 8.80 -25.38
N LEU A 23 -5.03 9.61 -24.36
CA LEU A 23 -4.12 9.16 -23.30
C LEU A 23 -4.73 8.05 -22.45
N LEU A 24 -6.01 8.19 -22.07
CA LEU A 24 -6.69 7.17 -21.28
C LEU A 24 -6.89 5.89 -22.08
N HIS A 25 -7.19 5.99 -23.38
CA HIS A 25 -7.31 4.85 -24.27
C HIS A 25 -5.97 4.11 -24.40
N GLU A 26 -4.85 4.83 -24.57
CA GLU A 26 -3.51 4.22 -24.60
C GLU A 26 -3.20 3.49 -23.29
N TYR A 27 -3.49 4.13 -22.14
CA TYR A 27 -3.28 3.51 -20.83
C TYR A 27 -4.15 2.26 -20.63
N LEU A 28 -5.44 2.34 -20.92
CA LEU A 28 -6.38 1.22 -20.80
C LEU A 28 -5.99 0.07 -21.74
N THR A 29 -5.59 0.39 -22.97
CA THR A 29 -5.07 -0.59 -23.94
C THR A 29 -3.84 -1.29 -23.41
N ALA A 30 -2.90 -0.55 -22.80
CA ALA A 30 -1.71 -1.15 -22.21
C ALA A 30 -2.04 -2.08 -21.03
N GLN A 31 -2.97 -1.69 -20.14
CA GLN A 31 -3.40 -2.55 -19.02
C GLN A 31 -4.17 -3.78 -19.51
N ALA A 32 -5.05 -3.63 -20.50
CA ALA A 32 -5.82 -4.71 -21.08
C ALA A 32 -4.93 -5.70 -21.85
N ALA A 33 -3.97 -5.20 -22.64
CA ALA A 33 -2.98 -6.04 -23.29
C ALA A 33 -2.14 -6.81 -22.27
N GLU A 34 -1.74 -6.18 -21.17
CA GLU A 34 -1.02 -6.85 -20.08
C GLU A 34 -1.86 -7.93 -19.41
N PHE A 35 -3.15 -7.67 -19.19
CA PHE A 35 -4.11 -8.66 -18.70
C PHE A 35 -4.18 -9.88 -19.64
N LEU A 36 -4.40 -9.65 -20.94
CA LEU A 36 -4.52 -10.72 -21.94
C LEU A 36 -3.22 -11.51 -22.12
N ARG A 37 -2.05 -10.85 -22.05
CA ARG A 37 -0.74 -11.53 -22.09
C ARG A 37 -0.52 -12.48 -20.91
N ARG A 38 -1.10 -12.17 -19.75
CA ARG A 38 -0.95 -12.97 -18.53
C ARG A 38 -1.93 -14.13 -18.46
N LEU A 39 -3.07 -14.03 -19.13
CA LEU A 39 -4.16 -15.00 -19.07
C LEU A 39 -3.72 -16.46 -19.36
N PRO A 40 -2.90 -16.74 -20.39
CA PRO A 40 -2.40 -18.11 -20.65
C PRO A 40 -1.47 -18.65 -19.54
N ARG A 41 -0.77 -17.76 -18.82
CA ARG A 41 0.26 -18.12 -17.83
C ARG A 41 -0.26 -18.17 -16.39
N LEU A 42 -1.56 -17.91 -16.17
CA LEU A 42 -2.18 -17.86 -14.84
C LEU A 42 -2.00 -19.15 -14.02
N ARG A 43 -1.89 -20.30 -14.70
CA ARG A 43 -1.73 -21.61 -14.04
C ARG A 43 -0.29 -22.00 -13.80
N GLU A 44 0.65 -21.34 -14.49
CA GLU A 44 2.07 -21.71 -14.50
C GLU A 44 2.85 -20.96 -13.40
N GLU A 45 2.41 -19.74 -13.06
CA GLU A 45 3.09 -18.90 -12.09
C GLU A 45 2.16 -18.37 -10.98
N PRO A 46 2.47 -18.59 -9.69
CA PRO A 46 1.68 -18.02 -8.59
C PRO A 46 1.72 -16.47 -8.58
N ALA A 47 2.80 -15.86 -9.08
CA ALA A 47 2.90 -14.42 -9.26
C ALA A 47 2.01 -13.88 -10.40
N GLY A 48 1.56 -14.75 -11.31
CA GLY A 48 0.74 -14.40 -12.47
C GLY A 48 -0.62 -13.84 -12.06
N LEU A 49 -1.30 -14.48 -11.10
CA LEU A 49 -2.60 -14.05 -10.60
C LEU A 49 -2.52 -12.70 -9.87
N ALA A 50 -1.51 -12.52 -9.01
CA ALA A 50 -1.32 -11.27 -8.28
C ALA A 50 -1.12 -10.09 -9.24
N ALA A 51 -0.30 -10.26 -10.27
CA ALA A 51 -0.08 -9.23 -11.28
C ALA A 51 -1.33 -8.96 -12.14
N MET A 52 -2.13 -9.99 -12.46
CA MET A 52 -3.42 -9.82 -13.14
C MET A 52 -4.41 -9.02 -12.29
N LEU A 53 -4.48 -9.28 -10.99
CA LEU A 53 -5.34 -8.52 -10.08
C LEU A 53 -4.91 -7.04 -9.99
N VAL A 54 -3.60 -6.77 -10.10
CA VAL A 54 -3.09 -5.40 -10.18
C VAL A 54 -3.56 -4.71 -11.46
N THR A 55 -3.56 -5.37 -12.62
CA THR A 55 -4.06 -4.76 -13.87
C THR A 55 -5.57 -4.53 -13.83
N MET A 56 -6.34 -5.49 -13.33
CA MET A 56 -7.79 -5.34 -13.10
C MET A 56 -8.11 -4.13 -12.21
N ARG A 57 -7.42 -4.01 -11.07
CA ARG A 57 -7.59 -2.88 -10.15
C ARG A 57 -7.20 -1.55 -10.78
N ARG A 58 -6.10 -1.50 -11.55
CA ARG A 58 -5.69 -0.28 -12.26
C ARG A 58 -6.73 0.19 -13.27
N ILE A 59 -7.37 -0.74 -13.97
CA ILE A 59 -8.48 -0.43 -14.88
C ILE A 59 -9.68 0.10 -14.08
N ASP A 60 -10.11 -0.57 -13.01
CA ASP A 60 -11.21 -0.10 -12.14
C ASP A 60 -10.94 1.31 -11.58
N SER A 61 -9.75 1.53 -11.01
CA SER A 61 -9.36 2.81 -10.45
C SER A 61 -9.32 3.92 -11.51
N CYS A 62 -8.85 3.63 -12.73
CA CYS A 62 -8.88 4.57 -13.84
C CYS A 62 -10.33 4.95 -14.21
N LEU A 63 -11.21 3.97 -14.38
CA LEU A 63 -12.63 4.20 -14.68
C LEU A 63 -13.34 4.97 -13.57
N THR A 64 -12.97 4.74 -12.31
CA THR A 64 -13.52 5.46 -11.16
C THR A 64 -13.01 6.90 -11.09
N ALA A 65 -11.70 7.11 -11.24
CA ALA A 65 -11.08 8.43 -11.13
C ALA A 65 -11.52 9.37 -12.26
N PHE A 66 -11.66 8.84 -13.47
CA PHE A 66 -12.03 9.61 -14.67
C PHE A 66 -13.47 9.33 -15.14
N SER A 67 -14.36 8.93 -14.22
CA SER A 67 -15.75 8.54 -14.53
C SER A 67 -16.54 9.56 -15.36
N ALA A 68 -16.24 10.85 -15.26
CA ALA A 68 -16.88 11.90 -16.06
C ALA A 68 -16.53 11.86 -17.57
N LEU A 69 -15.44 11.18 -17.94
CA LEU A 69 -14.97 11.07 -19.32
C LEU A 69 -15.50 9.82 -20.04
N PHE A 70 -16.15 8.89 -19.34
CA PHE A 70 -16.69 7.66 -19.90
C PHE A 70 -18.22 7.64 -19.89
N ASP A 71 -18.84 6.84 -20.76
CA ASP A 71 -20.25 6.49 -20.61
C ASP A 71 -20.49 5.85 -19.24
N HIS A 72 -21.43 6.43 -18.48
CA HIS A 72 -21.64 6.06 -17.07
C HIS A 72 -22.11 4.61 -16.92
N LEU A 73 -23.03 4.15 -17.77
CA LEU A 73 -23.62 2.81 -17.66
C LEU A 73 -22.60 1.75 -18.05
N TRP A 74 -21.85 1.99 -19.13
CA TRP A 74 -20.78 1.11 -19.56
C TRP A 74 -19.67 1.01 -18.52
N ALA A 75 -19.19 2.15 -18.01
CA ALA A 75 -18.11 2.19 -17.02
C ALA A 75 -18.56 1.55 -15.70
N GLN A 76 -19.79 1.78 -15.25
CA GLN A 76 -20.32 1.11 -14.06
C GLN A 76 -20.41 -0.41 -14.25
N GLY A 77 -20.97 -0.87 -15.37
CA GLY A 77 -21.10 -2.30 -15.63
C GLY A 77 -19.76 -3.05 -15.72
N LEU A 78 -18.70 -2.40 -16.22
CA LEU A 78 -17.35 -2.99 -16.23
C LEU A 78 -16.73 -3.00 -14.82
N ARG A 79 -16.89 -1.93 -14.05
CA ARG A 79 -16.36 -1.84 -12.68
C ARG A 79 -17.01 -2.86 -11.75
N ASP A 80 -18.33 -3.02 -11.80
CA ASP A 80 -19.05 -4.00 -10.97
C ASP A 80 -18.54 -5.43 -11.25
N GLU A 81 -18.27 -5.76 -12.52
CA GLU A 81 -17.67 -7.04 -12.90
C GLU A 81 -16.22 -7.20 -12.42
N LEU A 82 -15.40 -6.16 -12.60
CA LEU A 82 -14.00 -6.13 -12.15
C LEU A 82 -13.89 -6.29 -10.63
N ASP A 83 -14.72 -5.58 -9.87
CA ASP A 83 -14.73 -5.62 -8.42
C ASP A 83 -15.13 -7.00 -7.91
N GLU A 84 -16.21 -7.58 -8.44
CA GLU A 84 -16.67 -8.90 -8.02
C GLU A 84 -15.64 -9.99 -8.36
N MET A 85 -15.08 -9.98 -9.58
CA MET A 85 -14.06 -10.95 -9.97
C MET A 85 -12.77 -10.80 -9.18
N SER A 86 -12.28 -9.57 -9.03
CA SER A 86 -11.07 -9.30 -8.27
C SER A 86 -11.24 -9.74 -6.82
N ALA A 87 -12.41 -9.49 -6.21
CA ALA A 87 -12.72 -9.92 -4.86
C ALA A 87 -12.70 -11.45 -4.71
N ALA A 88 -13.33 -12.18 -5.62
CA ALA A 88 -13.38 -13.63 -5.61
C ALA A 88 -11.98 -14.27 -5.82
N LEU A 89 -11.25 -13.82 -6.84
CA LEU A 89 -9.95 -14.38 -7.23
C LEU A 89 -8.85 -14.14 -6.19
N SER A 90 -8.92 -13.05 -5.44
CA SER A 90 -7.91 -12.72 -4.41
C SER A 90 -8.19 -13.35 -3.05
N GLN A 91 -9.33 -14.04 -2.88
CA GLN A 91 -9.74 -14.57 -1.58
C GLN A 91 -8.82 -15.68 -1.06
N GLU A 92 -8.28 -16.51 -1.95
CA GLU A 92 -7.31 -17.54 -1.58
C GLU A 92 -6.05 -16.91 -0.98
N GLU A 93 -5.44 -15.96 -1.71
CA GLU A 93 -4.21 -15.29 -1.30
C GLU A 93 -4.40 -14.46 -0.03
N ARG A 94 -5.53 -13.75 0.11
CA ARG A 94 -5.84 -13.05 1.37
C ARG A 94 -5.90 -13.99 2.56
N THR A 95 -6.47 -15.19 2.38
CA THR A 95 -6.56 -16.19 3.44
C THR A 95 -5.18 -16.75 3.79
N ALA A 96 -4.34 -17.01 2.78
CA ALA A 96 -2.96 -17.47 2.94
C ALA A 96 -2.09 -16.44 3.66
N SER A 97 -2.06 -15.19 3.16
CA SER A 97 -1.33 -14.08 3.74
C SER A 97 -1.76 -13.79 5.19
N ARG A 98 -3.07 -13.81 5.48
CA ARG A 98 -3.58 -13.64 6.84
C ARG A 98 -3.17 -14.79 7.77
N LEU A 99 -3.18 -16.04 7.32
CA LEU A 99 -2.67 -17.17 8.10
C LEU A 99 -1.17 -17.00 8.37
N GLY A 100 -0.37 -16.69 7.35
CA GLY A 100 1.08 -16.47 7.49
C GLY A 100 1.40 -15.41 8.54
N ARG A 101 0.70 -14.27 8.51
CA ARG A 101 0.82 -13.21 9.51
C ARG A 101 0.49 -13.68 10.93
N LEU A 102 -0.59 -14.43 11.10
CA LEU A 102 -0.99 -14.94 12.42
C LEU A 102 0.02 -15.95 12.99
N LEU A 103 0.56 -16.82 12.14
CA LEU A 103 1.59 -17.77 12.53
C LEU A 103 2.89 -17.06 12.90
N GLN A 104 3.31 -16.06 12.12
CA GLN A 104 4.45 -15.20 12.46
C GLN A 104 4.22 -14.46 13.78
N GLY A 105 3.00 -13.98 14.03
CA GLY A 105 2.62 -13.37 15.31
C GLY A 105 2.79 -14.33 16.49
N LEU A 106 2.34 -15.59 16.35
CA LEU A 106 2.56 -16.63 17.36
C LEU A 106 4.05 -16.92 17.58
N ASP A 107 4.85 -16.98 16.50
CA ASP A 107 6.29 -17.21 16.58
C ASP A 107 6.99 -16.08 17.34
N ARG A 108 6.65 -14.82 17.03
CA ARG A 108 7.16 -13.62 17.74
C ARG A 108 6.84 -13.67 19.24
N LEU A 109 5.60 -14.05 19.60
CA LEU A 109 5.15 -14.10 20.99
C LEU A 109 5.71 -15.28 21.78
N SER A 110 6.05 -16.38 21.10
CA SER A 110 6.62 -17.57 21.72
C SER A 110 8.14 -17.47 21.92
N GLY A 111 8.77 -16.40 21.43
CA GLY A 111 10.23 -16.24 21.44
C GLY A 111 10.95 -17.10 20.39
N THR A 112 10.22 -17.81 19.53
CA THR A 112 10.78 -18.59 18.43
C THR A 112 11.07 -17.68 17.25
N VAL A 113 12.08 -16.83 17.37
CA VAL A 113 12.69 -16.23 16.18
C VAL A 113 13.58 -17.31 15.54
N PRO A 114 13.44 -17.63 14.25
CA PRO A 114 14.42 -18.47 13.57
C PRO A 114 15.76 -17.75 13.64
N VAL A 115 16.72 -18.33 14.37
CA VAL A 115 18.11 -17.88 14.34
C VAL A 115 18.65 -18.16 12.95
N GLY A 116 18.61 -17.15 12.09
CA GLY A 116 19.35 -17.12 10.83
C GLY A 116 20.83 -16.98 11.13
N ALA A 117 21.60 -18.00 10.75
CA ALA A 117 23.04 -18.04 10.84
C ALA A 117 23.68 -16.96 9.97
N ASP A 118 24.25 -15.93 10.58
CA ASP A 118 25.51 -15.38 10.09
C ASP A 118 26.22 -14.60 11.20
N GLN A 119 27.34 -15.16 11.67
CA GLN A 119 28.46 -14.48 12.35
C GLN A 119 29.36 -15.55 12.97
N ARG A 120 30.34 -16.01 12.21
CA ARG A 120 31.56 -16.62 12.76
C ARG A 120 32.78 -15.81 12.31
N HIS A 121 33.28 -15.03 13.28
CA HIS A 121 34.68 -14.66 13.49
C HIS A 121 35.41 -13.74 12.49
N ALA A 122 35.66 -12.48 12.90
CA ALA A 122 37.01 -11.90 12.92
C ALA A 122 37.11 -10.65 13.83
N GLY A 123 37.91 -10.76 14.89
CA GLY A 123 38.83 -9.76 15.48
C GLY A 123 38.43 -8.29 15.70
N HIS A 124 38.36 -7.89 16.98
CA HIS A 124 38.69 -6.53 17.46
C HIS A 124 40.22 -6.26 17.38
N PRO A 125 40.75 -5.00 17.45
CA PRO A 125 40.22 -3.88 18.26
C PRO A 125 40.31 -2.44 17.68
N GLY A 126 39.54 -1.50 18.27
CA GLY A 126 39.97 -0.10 18.42
C GLY A 126 38.93 1.03 18.27
N HIS A 127 38.33 1.46 19.40
CA HIS A 127 37.85 2.81 19.77
C HIS A 127 36.84 3.59 18.89
N GLY A 128 35.67 3.92 19.47
CA GLY A 128 34.98 5.20 19.22
C GLY A 128 33.45 5.18 19.12
N SER A 129 32.79 5.70 20.17
CA SER A 129 31.46 6.35 20.19
C SER A 129 30.20 5.54 19.82
N ALA A 130 29.31 5.42 20.82
CA ALA A 130 28.01 4.76 20.74
C ALA A 130 27.00 5.51 19.85
N ALA A 131 26.53 4.83 18.80
CA ALA A 131 25.26 5.07 18.14
C ALA A 131 24.57 3.71 18.00
N ALA A 132 23.54 3.46 18.81
CA ALA A 132 22.74 2.25 18.72
C ALA A 132 21.83 2.33 17.48
N GLY A 133 22.06 1.41 16.55
CA GLY A 133 21.41 1.34 15.25
C GLY A 133 19.96 0.85 15.30
N LEU A 134 19.17 1.34 14.36
CA LEU A 134 18.00 0.68 13.82
C LEU A 134 18.39 0.20 12.41
N ASP A 135 19.01 -0.96 12.32
CA ASP A 135 19.21 -1.68 11.06
C ASP A 135 18.72 -3.12 11.25
N GLY A 136 17.71 -3.50 10.46
CA GLY A 136 17.08 -4.81 10.57
C GLY A 136 15.85 -5.01 9.71
N VAL A 137 15.85 -4.55 8.46
CA VAL A 137 14.97 -5.10 7.40
C VAL A 137 15.79 -5.24 6.12
N ALA A 138 16.50 -6.37 5.98
CA ALA A 138 17.11 -6.77 4.73
C ALA A 138 16.01 -7.32 3.81
N LEU A 139 15.71 -6.60 2.73
CA LEU A 139 14.92 -7.08 1.60
C LEU A 139 15.86 -7.78 0.61
N VAL A 140 15.69 -9.08 0.46
CA VAL A 140 16.30 -9.86 -0.64
C VAL A 140 15.55 -9.54 -1.93
N GLY A 141 16.28 -9.17 -2.97
CA GLY A 141 15.78 -8.99 -4.33
C GLY A 141 16.93 -8.71 -5.30
N GLU A 142 17.50 -9.78 -5.85
CA GLU A 142 18.39 -9.73 -7.02
C GLU A 142 17.63 -9.22 -8.27
N PRO A 143 18.19 -8.30 -9.06
CA PRO A 143 17.81 -8.11 -10.46
C PRO A 143 18.86 -8.73 -11.39
N VAL A 144 18.36 -9.47 -12.37
CA VAL A 144 19.11 -10.08 -13.47
C VAL A 144 19.72 -9.01 -14.38
N ASP A 145 20.96 -9.29 -14.76
CA ASP A 145 21.91 -8.47 -15.50
C ASP A 145 21.55 -8.28 -16.99
N SER A 146 21.90 -7.13 -17.55
CA SER A 146 21.92 -6.86 -19.01
C SER A 146 22.85 -5.68 -19.26
N GLY A 147 24.11 -6.00 -19.60
CA GLY A 147 25.25 -5.11 -19.58
C GLY A 147 25.28 -3.98 -20.61
N GLY A 148 26.18 -3.02 -20.39
CA GLY A 148 26.47 -1.95 -21.34
C GLY A 148 27.39 -0.82 -20.87
N ARG A 149 28.65 -1.15 -20.56
CA ARG A 149 29.88 -0.33 -20.49
C ARG A 149 29.79 1.22 -20.59
N GLY A 150 30.43 1.91 -19.62
CA GLY A 150 30.97 3.25 -19.78
C GLY A 150 31.67 3.78 -18.51
N ALA A 151 32.97 4.00 -18.59
CA ALA A 151 33.88 4.40 -17.50
C ALA A 151 33.79 5.90 -17.13
N TRP A 152 34.67 6.30 -16.19
CA TRP A 152 34.98 7.64 -15.63
C TRP A 152 34.02 8.08 -14.50
N GLY A 153 34.44 8.52 -13.31
CA GLY A 153 35.74 8.82 -12.72
C GLY A 153 35.47 9.58 -11.41
N GLU A 154 36.28 9.32 -10.40
CA GLU A 154 36.19 9.88 -9.05
C GLU A 154 36.11 11.41 -9.01
N ARG A 155 35.25 11.94 -8.14
CA ARG A 155 35.53 13.11 -7.26
C ARG A 155 34.40 13.29 -6.25
N GLY A 156 34.80 13.41 -4.98
CA GLY A 156 33.93 13.63 -3.84
C GLY A 156 33.29 15.01 -3.78
N GLY A 157 32.24 15.10 -2.96
CA GLY A 157 31.52 16.34 -2.69
C GLY A 157 30.24 16.05 -1.92
N ALA A 158 30.35 15.97 -0.59
CA ALA A 158 29.24 15.86 0.33
C ALA A 158 28.34 17.11 0.25
N THR A 159 27.01 16.92 0.19
CA THR A 159 26.02 17.86 0.72
C THR A 159 24.72 17.11 1.06
N ALA A 160 24.43 16.97 2.35
CA ALA A 160 23.14 16.59 2.89
C ALA A 160 22.37 17.86 3.29
N PRO A 161 21.05 17.96 3.09
CA PRO A 161 20.28 19.06 3.64
C PRO A 161 20.04 18.85 5.14
N LEU A 162 20.34 19.90 5.90
CA LEU A 162 20.15 20.04 7.34
C LEU A 162 18.66 20.14 7.70
N VAL A 163 18.21 19.32 8.66
CA VAL A 163 16.99 19.56 9.45
C VAL A 163 17.33 20.55 10.58
N PRO A 164 16.55 21.61 10.85
CA PRO A 164 16.86 22.55 11.92
C PRO A 164 16.48 21.95 13.28
N ALA A 165 17.42 22.02 14.22
CA ALA A 165 17.18 21.73 15.63
C ALA A 165 16.27 22.80 16.24
N ALA A 166 15.09 22.40 16.71
CA ALA A 166 14.20 23.28 17.46
C ALA A 166 14.83 23.69 18.81
N ARG A 167 14.97 25.01 19.01
CA ARG A 167 15.45 25.64 20.25
C ARG A 167 14.46 25.38 21.39
N ARG A 168 14.90 24.73 22.45
CA ARG A 168 14.17 24.68 23.73
C ARG A 168 14.47 25.96 24.52
N SER A 169 13.46 26.79 24.73
CA SER A 169 13.49 27.83 25.76
C SER A 169 12.89 27.27 27.04
N GLY A 170 13.57 27.48 28.17
CA GLY A 170 13.22 26.88 29.44
C GLY A 170 12.09 27.60 30.16
N ARG A 171 11.24 26.83 30.85
CA ARG A 171 10.67 27.27 32.13
C ARG A 171 10.12 26.11 32.98
N ARG A 172 10.68 26.06 34.20
CA ARG A 172 10.18 25.60 35.50
C ARG A 172 9.64 24.18 35.68
N ALA A 173 10.40 23.48 36.52
CA ALA A 173 10.06 22.37 37.41
C ALA A 173 8.57 22.25 37.77
N GLY A 174 7.95 21.20 37.21
CA GLY A 174 6.85 20.47 37.80
C GLY A 174 7.29 19.00 37.86
N THR A 175 7.12 18.37 39.02
CA THR A 175 7.44 16.96 39.29
C THR A 175 6.91 16.05 38.18
N ALA A 176 7.84 15.40 37.46
CA ALA A 176 7.53 14.42 36.43
C ALA A 176 6.79 13.22 37.07
N PRO A 177 5.68 12.74 36.49
CA PRO A 177 5.20 11.41 36.82
C PRO A 177 6.28 10.42 36.35
N GLU A 178 6.66 9.50 37.21
CA GLU A 178 7.55 8.41 36.84
C GLU A 178 7.05 7.71 35.57
N PRO A 179 7.95 7.28 34.67
CA PRO A 179 7.57 6.35 33.62
C PRO A 179 7.06 5.08 34.31
N SER A 180 5.74 4.90 34.31
CA SER A 180 5.12 3.65 34.72
C SER A 180 5.78 2.55 33.92
N GLN A 181 6.55 1.72 34.62
CA GLN A 181 7.26 0.57 34.10
C GLN A 181 6.31 -0.19 33.17
N GLY A 182 6.71 -0.32 31.90
CA GLY A 182 5.99 -1.12 30.93
C GLY A 182 5.71 -2.47 31.56
N GLY A 183 4.43 -2.78 31.76
CA GLY A 183 4.00 -4.07 32.29
C GLY A 183 4.66 -5.19 31.46
N PRO A 184 4.93 -6.35 32.08
CA PRO A 184 5.64 -7.43 31.42
C PRO A 184 4.99 -7.69 30.06
N VAL A 185 5.79 -7.65 29.00
CA VAL A 185 5.38 -8.22 27.72
C VAL A 185 5.04 -9.66 28.06
N VAL A 186 3.74 -9.96 28.13
CA VAL A 186 3.24 -11.29 28.42
C VAL A 186 3.64 -12.16 27.22
N GLY A 187 4.85 -12.71 27.29
CA GLY A 187 5.35 -13.67 26.34
C GLY A 187 4.54 -14.95 26.45
N LEU A 188 4.25 -15.55 25.32
CA LEU A 188 3.68 -16.90 25.24
C LEU A 188 4.79 -17.97 25.21
N ALA A 189 6.00 -17.64 25.69
CA ALA A 189 7.12 -18.57 25.76
C ALA A 189 6.68 -19.85 26.48
N ASP A 190 6.81 -20.98 25.79
CA ASP A 190 6.40 -22.33 26.24
C ASP A 190 4.93 -22.47 26.67
N HIS A 191 4.06 -21.52 26.32
CA HIS A 191 2.67 -21.56 26.74
C HIS A 191 1.91 -22.72 26.04
N PRO A 192 1.26 -23.63 26.79
CA PRO A 192 0.69 -24.88 26.24
C PRO A 192 -0.47 -24.64 25.25
N GLY A 193 -1.03 -23.44 25.24
CA GLY A 193 -2.06 -23.02 24.28
C GLY A 193 -1.54 -22.71 22.88
N VAL A 194 -0.25 -22.39 22.70
CA VAL A 194 0.31 -21.95 21.40
C VAL A 194 0.22 -23.04 20.33
N PRO A 195 0.64 -24.31 20.57
CA PRO A 195 0.55 -25.34 19.55
C PRO A 195 -0.90 -25.62 19.13
N LYS A 196 -1.84 -25.61 20.09
CA LYS A 196 -3.27 -25.80 19.82
C LYS A 196 -3.86 -24.63 19.02
N ALA A 197 -3.47 -23.39 19.35
CA ALA A 197 -3.89 -22.20 18.61
C ALA A 197 -3.39 -22.24 17.16
N ARG A 198 -2.12 -22.62 16.94
CA ARG A 198 -1.54 -22.83 15.61
C ARG A 198 -2.34 -23.85 14.80
N ILE A 199 -2.60 -25.04 15.36
CA ILE A 199 -3.35 -26.10 14.68
C ILE A 199 -4.76 -25.61 14.33
N LEU A 200 -5.44 -24.92 15.25
CA LEU A 200 -6.79 -24.39 15.02
C LEU A 200 -6.81 -23.38 13.86
N LEU A 201 -5.87 -22.42 13.86
CA LEU A 201 -5.76 -21.40 12.81
C LEU A 201 -5.44 -22.04 11.45
N THR A 202 -4.47 -22.95 11.38
CA THR A 202 -4.11 -23.66 10.15
C THR A 202 -5.30 -24.46 9.61
N ARG A 203 -6.00 -25.21 10.47
CA ARG A 203 -7.17 -26.01 10.05
C ARG A 203 -8.29 -25.12 9.51
N ARG A 204 -8.62 -24.03 10.22
CA ARG A 204 -9.70 -23.13 9.81
C ARG A 204 -9.38 -22.42 8.50
N SER A 205 -8.18 -21.87 8.39
CA SER A 205 -7.72 -21.17 7.18
C SER A 205 -7.57 -22.14 6.00
N GLY A 206 -7.16 -23.39 6.24
CA GLY A 206 -7.08 -24.44 5.21
C GLY A 206 -8.44 -24.68 4.54
N VAL A 207 -9.51 -24.87 5.33
CA VAL A 207 -10.86 -25.08 4.78
C VAL A 207 -11.34 -23.86 3.98
N THR A 208 -11.12 -22.64 4.48
CA THR A 208 -11.50 -21.42 3.75
C THR A 208 -10.68 -21.26 2.46
N ARG A 209 -9.39 -21.59 2.50
CA ARG A 209 -8.48 -21.52 1.36
C ARG A 209 -8.86 -22.53 0.28
N GLU A 210 -9.11 -23.79 0.63
CA GLU A 210 -9.52 -24.84 -0.32
C GLU A 210 -10.82 -24.48 -1.05
N ARG A 211 -11.79 -23.92 -0.32
CA ARG A 211 -13.03 -23.39 -0.93
C ARG A 211 -12.73 -22.24 -1.88
N ALA A 212 -11.98 -21.23 -1.42
CA ALA A 212 -11.60 -20.08 -2.24
C ALA A 212 -10.80 -20.49 -3.50
N HIS A 213 -9.94 -21.49 -3.38
CA HIS A 213 -9.19 -22.07 -4.49
C HIS A 213 -10.13 -22.71 -5.52
N THR A 214 -11.04 -23.57 -5.04
CA THR A 214 -12.04 -24.22 -5.91
C THR A 214 -12.95 -23.18 -6.58
N ASP A 215 -13.39 -22.16 -5.85
CA ASP A 215 -14.23 -21.09 -6.38
C ASP A 215 -13.48 -20.23 -7.40
N SER A 216 -12.20 -19.94 -7.17
CA SER A 216 -11.35 -19.24 -8.13
C SER A 216 -11.16 -20.04 -9.42
N LEU A 217 -10.92 -21.36 -9.30
CA LEU A 217 -10.85 -22.24 -10.45
C LEU A 217 -12.18 -22.25 -11.22
N ARG A 218 -13.33 -22.40 -10.54
CA ARG A 218 -14.64 -22.37 -11.20
C ARG A 218 -14.89 -21.04 -11.91
N LEU A 219 -14.57 -19.92 -11.25
CA LEU A 219 -14.74 -18.59 -11.83
C LEU A 219 -13.89 -18.44 -13.09
N MET A 220 -12.62 -18.86 -13.08
CA MET A 220 -11.75 -18.78 -14.26
C MET A 220 -12.23 -19.64 -15.46
N HIS A 221 -13.05 -20.66 -15.23
CA HIS A 221 -13.66 -21.48 -16.28
C HIS A 221 -15.10 -21.07 -16.61
N SER A 222 -15.62 -20.02 -15.97
CA SER A 222 -16.99 -19.57 -16.18
C SER A 222 -17.12 -18.73 -17.45
N GLU A 223 -18.28 -18.78 -18.09
CA GLU A 223 -18.63 -17.89 -19.20
C GLU A 223 -18.45 -16.41 -18.83
N ARG A 224 -18.71 -16.06 -17.57
CA ARG A 224 -18.53 -14.71 -17.05
C ARG A 224 -17.07 -14.24 -17.16
N PHE A 225 -16.11 -15.08 -16.81
CA PHE A 225 -14.68 -14.73 -16.92
C PHE A 225 -14.24 -14.59 -18.38
N HIS A 226 -14.74 -15.44 -19.27
CA HIS A 226 -14.51 -15.30 -20.71
C HIS A 226 -15.13 -14.01 -21.26
N ALA A 227 -16.35 -13.65 -20.85
CA ALA A 227 -16.97 -12.38 -21.21
C ALA A 227 -16.16 -11.17 -20.72
N LEU A 228 -15.57 -11.23 -19.52
CA LEU A 228 -14.64 -10.18 -19.07
C LEU A 228 -13.40 -10.10 -19.96
N ALA A 229 -12.81 -11.23 -20.33
CA ALA A 229 -11.66 -11.25 -21.24
C ALA A 229 -12.01 -10.64 -22.61
N ASP A 230 -13.20 -10.91 -23.14
CA ASP A 230 -13.70 -10.28 -24.36
C ASP A 230 -13.90 -8.78 -24.18
N ARG A 231 -14.43 -8.32 -23.04
CA ARG A 231 -14.52 -6.89 -22.72
C ARG A 231 -13.13 -6.24 -22.62
N MET A 232 -12.13 -6.92 -22.07
CA MET A 232 -10.74 -6.45 -22.06
C MET A 232 -10.17 -6.34 -23.47
N ALA A 233 -10.49 -7.27 -24.37
CA ALA A 233 -10.12 -7.15 -25.78
C ALA A 233 -10.81 -5.94 -26.43
N MET A 234 -12.09 -5.68 -26.12
CA MET A 234 -12.80 -4.50 -26.63
C MET A 234 -12.19 -3.17 -26.18
N LEU A 235 -11.65 -3.08 -24.96
CA LEU A 235 -10.93 -1.89 -24.49
C LEU A 235 -9.77 -1.46 -25.40
N THR A 236 -9.19 -2.40 -26.15
CA THR A 236 -8.08 -2.12 -27.08
C THR A 236 -8.52 -1.52 -28.42
N THR A 237 -9.82 -1.61 -28.74
CA THR A 237 -10.37 -1.19 -30.03
C THR A 237 -11.28 0.02 -29.87
N ASP A 238 -12.20 0.00 -28.90
CA ASP A 238 -13.16 1.07 -28.70
C ASP A 238 -13.50 1.25 -27.21
N VAL A 239 -13.53 2.50 -26.78
CA VAL A 239 -13.88 2.89 -25.41
C VAL A 239 -14.91 4.01 -25.52
N PRO A 240 -16.12 3.83 -24.95
CA PRO A 240 -17.18 4.81 -25.07
C PRO A 240 -16.88 6.01 -24.18
N PHE A 241 -16.21 7.00 -24.76
CA PHE A 241 -15.93 8.28 -24.14
C PHE A 241 -17.11 9.25 -24.30
N THR A 242 -17.25 10.16 -23.35
CA THR A 242 -18.13 11.33 -23.49
C THR A 242 -17.42 12.43 -24.29
N PRO A 243 -18.14 13.43 -24.81
CA PRO A 243 -17.51 14.59 -25.47
C PRO A 243 -16.51 15.36 -24.60
N ALA A 244 -16.55 15.17 -23.27
CA ALA A 244 -15.56 15.76 -22.37
C ALA A 244 -14.15 15.18 -22.56
N ALA A 245 -14.03 13.99 -23.16
CA ALA A 245 -12.75 13.35 -23.42
C ALA A 245 -11.96 14.03 -24.57
N ASP A 246 -12.63 14.82 -25.42
CA ASP A 246 -12.00 15.58 -26.51
C ASP A 246 -11.24 16.81 -26.00
N LEU A 247 -11.45 17.20 -24.73
CA LEU A 247 -10.73 18.30 -24.11
C LEU A 247 -9.23 17.96 -23.95
N PRO A 248 -8.35 18.99 -23.96
CA PRO A 248 -6.93 18.80 -23.72
C PRO A 248 -6.66 18.04 -22.43
N ALA A 249 -5.78 17.04 -22.50
CA ALA A 249 -5.45 16.16 -21.38
C ALA A 249 -5.12 16.91 -20.09
N ARG A 250 -4.32 17.98 -20.18
CA ARG A 250 -3.99 18.82 -19.02
C ARG A 250 -5.24 19.39 -18.34
N SER A 251 -6.16 19.95 -19.12
CA SER A 251 -7.35 20.62 -18.61
C SER A 251 -8.41 19.67 -18.09
N ALA A 252 -8.49 18.45 -18.62
CA ALA A 252 -9.52 17.48 -18.25
C ALA A 252 -9.07 16.53 -17.13
N LEU A 253 -7.85 15.98 -17.22
CA LEU A 253 -7.39 14.93 -16.30
C LEU A 253 -6.87 15.49 -14.98
N LEU A 254 -6.13 16.59 -15.04
CA LEU A 254 -5.47 17.10 -13.86
C LEU A 254 -6.47 17.56 -12.78
N PRO A 255 -7.54 18.33 -13.07
CA PRO A 255 -8.54 18.67 -12.04
C PRO A 255 -9.20 17.45 -11.38
N LEU A 256 -9.33 16.33 -12.10
CA LEU A 256 -9.88 15.08 -11.55
C LEU A 256 -8.89 14.42 -10.56
N ILE A 257 -7.59 14.46 -10.84
CA ILE A 257 -6.54 14.01 -9.91
C ILE A 257 -6.52 14.90 -8.67
N ALA A 258 -6.58 16.21 -8.83
CA ALA A 258 -6.67 17.13 -7.70
C ALA A 258 -7.91 16.87 -6.86
N GLU A 259 -9.06 16.61 -7.48
CA GLU A 259 -10.28 16.26 -6.76
C GLU A 259 -10.13 14.95 -5.98
N ALA A 260 -9.51 13.92 -6.57
CA ALA A 260 -9.21 12.68 -5.86
C ALA A 260 -8.27 12.93 -4.65
N HIS A 261 -7.25 13.77 -4.82
CA HIS A 261 -6.35 14.17 -3.74
C HIS A 261 -7.08 14.98 -2.66
N ARG A 262 -7.94 15.94 -3.02
CA ARG A 262 -8.77 16.70 -2.07
C ARG A 262 -9.69 15.79 -1.27
N LYS A 263 -10.32 14.81 -1.90
CA LYS A 263 -11.15 13.79 -1.21
C LYS A 263 -10.32 12.98 -0.22
N LEU A 264 -9.09 12.59 -0.59
CA LEU A 264 -8.17 11.92 0.32
C LEU A 264 -7.82 12.81 1.50
N VAL A 265 -7.41 14.06 1.28
CA VAL A 265 -7.07 15.03 2.34
C VAL A 265 -8.27 15.26 3.27
N ALA A 266 -9.47 15.42 2.70
CA ALA A 266 -10.70 15.57 3.47
C ALA A 266 -11.00 14.33 4.34
N GLN A 267 -10.84 13.12 3.80
CA GLN A 267 -11.02 11.89 4.56
C GLN A 267 -9.98 11.76 5.68
N VAL A 268 -8.71 12.12 5.42
CA VAL A 268 -7.67 12.11 6.45
C VAL A 268 -7.96 13.13 7.56
N GLY A 269 -8.57 14.26 7.22
CA GLY A 269 -9.05 15.24 8.19
C GLY A 269 -10.12 14.72 9.17
N LEU A 270 -10.79 13.62 8.84
CA LEU A 270 -11.75 12.94 9.73
C LEU A 270 -11.07 11.92 10.66
N LEU A 271 -9.81 11.55 10.41
CA LEU A 271 -9.10 10.55 11.22
C LEU A 271 -8.68 11.14 12.57
N PRO A 272 -8.70 10.33 13.65
CA PRO A 272 -8.22 10.75 14.97
C PRO A 272 -6.68 10.77 15.04
N LEU A 273 -6.03 11.62 14.24
CA LEU A 273 -4.57 11.70 14.16
C LEU A 273 -3.93 12.18 15.47
N GLY A 274 -4.67 12.96 16.28
CA GLY A 274 -4.25 13.37 17.62
C GLY A 274 -4.08 12.18 18.58
N ASP A 275 -5.01 11.22 18.54
CA ASP A 275 -4.91 9.99 19.33
C ASP A 275 -3.84 9.04 18.78
N ALA A 276 -3.65 9.05 17.46
CA ALA A 276 -2.62 8.27 16.78
C ALA A 276 -1.19 8.78 17.04
N ALA A 277 -1.01 10.00 17.58
CA ALA A 277 0.30 10.57 17.90
C ALA A 277 0.92 9.99 19.19
N THR A 278 0.16 9.24 19.99
CA THR A 278 0.67 8.58 21.20
C THR A 278 0.81 7.07 20.96
N PRO A 279 2.03 6.50 21.02
CA PRO A 279 2.22 5.07 20.88
C PRO A 279 1.58 4.33 22.07
N TYR A 280 0.77 3.31 21.77
CA TYR A 280 0.13 2.42 22.76
C TYR A 280 -0.73 3.15 23.79
N ASN A 281 -1.71 3.92 23.34
CA ASN A 281 -2.64 4.67 24.21
C ASN A 281 -3.57 3.79 25.08
N GLY A 282 -3.32 2.48 25.16
CA GLY A 282 -4.09 1.52 25.95
C GLY A 282 -5.49 1.24 25.39
N GLN A 283 -5.88 1.85 24.27
CA GLN A 283 -7.17 1.63 23.62
C GLN A 283 -7.12 0.44 22.67
N GLY A 284 -6.75 -0.73 23.20
CA GLY A 284 -6.82 -2.02 22.50
C GLY A 284 -8.25 -2.40 22.07
N LEU A 285 -9.25 -1.60 22.45
CA LEU A 285 -10.67 -1.70 22.10
C LEU A 285 -11.16 -0.49 21.31
N THR A 286 -10.31 0.07 20.43
CA THR A 286 -10.74 1.16 19.54
C THR A 286 -11.99 0.73 18.75
N PRO A 287 -13.04 1.56 18.69
CA PRO A 287 -14.32 1.19 18.08
C PRO A 287 -14.19 0.79 16.59
N ALA A 288 -15.05 -0.13 16.14
CA ALA A 288 -15.07 -0.61 14.75
C ALA A 288 -15.27 0.50 13.69
N HIS A 289 -15.89 1.64 14.06
CA HIS A 289 -16.04 2.78 13.15
C HIS A 289 -14.70 3.39 12.76
N GLN A 290 -13.72 3.43 13.68
CA GLN A 290 -12.40 3.96 13.36
C GLN A 290 -11.71 3.08 12.30
N ASP A 291 -11.78 1.76 12.43
CA ASP A 291 -11.21 0.84 11.42
C ASP A 291 -11.87 1.00 10.04
N ALA A 292 -13.15 1.38 9.98
CA ALA A 292 -13.83 1.69 8.72
C ALA A 292 -13.28 2.97 8.06
N ASP A 293 -13.00 4.03 8.83
CA ASP A 293 -12.45 5.29 8.30
C ASP A 293 -11.02 5.11 7.77
N TRP A 294 -10.20 4.29 8.43
CA TRP A 294 -8.88 3.91 7.94
C TRP A 294 -8.95 3.09 6.64
N ARG A 295 -9.88 2.12 6.54
CA ARG A 295 -10.10 1.38 5.28
C ARG A 295 -10.57 2.28 4.15
N ARG A 296 -11.45 3.25 4.42
CA ARG A 296 -11.89 4.25 3.44
C ARG A 296 -10.73 5.13 2.97
N THR A 297 -9.83 5.50 3.88
CA THR A 297 -8.61 6.26 3.56
C THR A 297 -7.69 5.46 2.65
N HIS A 298 -7.48 4.17 2.92
CA HIS A 298 -6.71 3.27 2.04
C HIS A 298 -7.28 3.25 0.62
N LEU A 299 -8.59 3.01 0.49
CA LEU A 299 -9.26 2.98 -0.81
C LEU A 299 -9.08 4.31 -1.59
N LEU A 300 -9.22 5.46 -0.92
CA LEU A 300 -9.04 6.76 -1.57
C LEU A 300 -7.58 7.01 -1.96
N ALA A 301 -6.61 6.56 -1.14
CA ALA A 301 -5.20 6.68 -1.44
C ALA A 301 -4.79 5.80 -2.63
N GLU A 302 -5.28 4.55 -2.69
CA GLU A 302 -5.06 3.66 -3.84
C GLU A 302 -5.65 4.24 -5.12
N ARG A 303 -6.90 4.72 -5.08
CA ARG A 303 -7.54 5.36 -6.24
C ARG A 303 -6.79 6.61 -6.71
N CYS A 304 -6.31 7.44 -5.78
CA CYS A 304 -5.52 8.62 -6.12
C CYS A 304 -4.16 8.23 -6.74
N LEU A 305 -3.52 7.18 -6.21
CA LEU A 305 -2.26 6.64 -6.76
C LEU A 305 -2.47 6.12 -8.17
N ASP A 306 -3.46 5.25 -8.38
CA ASP A 306 -3.74 4.66 -9.68
C ASP A 306 -4.12 5.73 -10.73
N ALA A 307 -4.88 6.76 -10.33
CA ALA A 307 -5.19 7.91 -11.19
C ALA A 307 -3.93 8.71 -11.58
N ALA A 308 -3.04 8.96 -10.62
CA ALA A 308 -1.76 9.62 -10.87
C ALA A 308 -0.84 8.77 -11.75
N GLU A 309 -0.81 7.44 -11.54
CA GLU A 309 -0.03 6.49 -12.34
C GLU A 309 -0.49 6.45 -13.80
N ALA A 310 -1.81 6.52 -14.05
CA ALA A 310 -2.38 6.57 -15.39
C ALA A 310 -1.92 7.80 -16.17
N CYS A 311 -1.76 8.93 -15.48
CA CYS A 311 -1.39 10.20 -16.07
C CYS A 311 0.13 10.46 -16.06
N ARG A 312 0.90 9.68 -15.30
CA ARG A 312 2.37 9.83 -15.13
C ARG A 312 3.15 9.90 -16.44
N PRO A 313 2.88 9.09 -17.48
CA PRO A 313 3.62 9.18 -18.75
C PRO A 313 3.47 10.54 -19.45
N ALA A 314 2.31 11.19 -19.29
CA ALA A 314 1.99 12.44 -20.00
C ALA A 314 2.45 13.71 -19.27
N PHE A 315 2.44 13.72 -17.92
CA PHE A 315 2.73 14.94 -17.15
C PHE A 315 4.05 14.93 -16.37
N GLY A 316 4.85 13.85 -16.45
CA GLY A 316 6.25 13.86 -16.04
C GLY A 316 6.52 13.82 -14.53
N GLY A 317 7.56 14.55 -14.09
CA GLY A 317 8.26 14.32 -12.82
C GLY A 317 7.48 14.62 -11.54
N SER A 318 6.61 15.65 -11.53
CA SER A 318 5.81 15.99 -10.34
C SER A 318 4.80 14.89 -9.98
N LEU A 319 4.16 14.28 -10.98
CA LEU A 319 3.32 13.10 -10.78
C LEU A 319 4.14 11.89 -10.35
N ALA A 320 5.39 11.75 -10.80
CA ALA A 320 6.25 10.67 -10.35
C ALA A 320 6.57 10.77 -8.85
N ASP A 321 6.81 11.98 -8.35
CA ASP A 321 7.06 12.21 -6.92
C ASP A 321 5.79 11.95 -6.09
N LEU A 322 4.62 12.41 -6.56
CA LEU A 322 3.32 12.11 -5.96
C LEU A 322 3.05 10.60 -5.92
N CYS A 323 3.30 9.87 -7.02
CA CYS A 323 3.14 8.41 -7.07
C CYS A 323 4.04 7.72 -6.04
N ARG A 324 5.28 8.18 -5.86
CA ARG A 324 6.18 7.63 -4.83
C ARG A 324 5.66 7.88 -3.42
N ALA A 325 5.21 9.10 -3.14
CA ALA A 325 4.67 9.48 -1.85
C ALA A 325 3.39 8.69 -1.50
N LEU A 326 2.43 8.64 -2.43
CA LEU A 326 1.20 7.86 -2.29
C LEU A 326 1.50 6.35 -2.22
N GLY A 327 2.48 5.84 -2.97
CA GLY A 327 2.89 4.44 -2.92
C GLY A 327 3.46 4.02 -1.55
N ALA A 328 4.20 4.91 -0.88
CA ALA A 328 4.64 4.68 0.50
C ALA A 328 3.45 4.67 1.47
N LEU A 329 2.50 5.60 1.28
CA LEU A 329 1.29 5.73 2.10
C LEU A 329 0.37 4.51 1.98
N THR A 330 0.07 4.07 0.74
CA THR A 330 -0.79 2.91 0.48
C THR A 330 -0.18 1.64 1.04
N ARG A 331 1.14 1.44 0.89
CA ARG A 331 1.84 0.29 1.51
C ARG A 331 1.68 0.28 3.03
N LEU A 332 1.77 1.42 3.70
CA LEU A 332 1.58 1.51 5.14
C LEU A 332 0.12 1.21 5.56
N LEU A 333 -0.84 1.77 4.83
CA LEU A 333 -2.27 1.54 5.06
C LEU A 333 -2.67 0.09 4.76
N GLU A 334 -2.01 -0.59 3.82
CA GLU A 334 -2.19 -2.02 3.57
C GLU A 334 -1.69 -2.86 4.77
N LEU A 335 -0.55 -2.50 5.38
CA LEU A 335 -0.08 -3.14 6.61
C LEU A 335 -1.07 -2.95 7.77
N HIS A 336 -1.68 -1.76 7.89
CA HIS A 336 -2.77 -1.51 8.84
C HIS A 336 -3.95 -2.43 8.58
N ARG A 337 -4.45 -2.50 7.34
CA ARG A 337 -5.59 -3.33 6.94
C ARG A 337 -5.34 -4.81 7.25
N GLN A 338 -4.15 -5.32 6.91
CA GLN A 338 -3.75 -6.69 7.21
C GLN A 338 -3.71 -6.98 8.72
N ALA A 339 -3.26 -6.03 9.53
CA ALA A 339 -3.24 -6.16 10.99
C ALA A 339 -4.66 -6.18 11.58
N VAL A 340 -5.57 -5.34 11.08
CA VAL A 340 -7.00 -5.36 11.47
C VAL A 340 -7.62 -6.71 11.12
N ASP A 341 -7.46 -7.17 9.87
CA ASP A 341 -8.02 -8.45 9.41
C ASP A 341 -7.49 -9.64 10.22
N ALA A 342 -6.20 -9.62 10.59
CA ALA A 342 -5.60 -10.64 11.44
C ALA A 342 -6.16 -10.59 12.87
N ALA A 343 -6.29 -9.40 13.46
CA ALA A 343 -6.88 -9.23 14.78
C ALA A 343 -8.33 -9.77 14.84
N GLU A 344 -9.15 -9.45 13.83
CA GLU A 344 -10.52 -9.96 13.71
C GLU A 344 -10.54 -11.49 13.56
N ALA A 345 -9.66 -12.06 12.74
CA ALA A 345 -9.55 -13.51 12.58
C ALA A 345 -9.14 -14.23 13.88
N ALA A 346 -8.19 -13.67 14.64
CA ALA A 346 -7.79 -14.21 15.94
C ALA A 346 -8.97 -14.17 16.95
N ALA A 347 -9.69 -13.05 17.01
CA ALA A 347 -10.87 -12.90 17.86
C ALA A 347 -11.99 -13.89 17.48
N LEU A 348 -12.24 -14.09 16.18
CA LEU A 348 -13.19 -15.08 15.68
C LEU A 348 -12.74 -16.51 15.98
N ALA A 349 -11.44 -16.80 16.01
CA ALA A 349 -10.93 -18.12 16.39
C ALA A 349 -11.09 -18.38 17.89
N ALA A 350 -10.90 -17.37 18.73
CA ALA A 350 -11.12 -17.45 20.18
C ALA A 350 -12.59 -17.70 20.57
N ARG A 351 -13.54 -17.44 19.66
CA ARG A 351 -14.97 -17.73 19.84
C ARG A 351 -15.38 -19.13 19.36
N ALA A 352 -14.45 -19.95 18.89
CA ALA A 352 -14.76 -21.29 18.41
C ALA A 352 -15.25 -22.19 19.56
N PRO A 353 -16.23 -23.07 19.31
CA PRO A 353 -16.72 -23.99 20.34
C PRO A 353 -15.63 -25.01 20.74
N ARG A 354 -15.63 -25.42 22.01
CA ARG A 354 -14.78 -26.49 22.56
C ARG A 354 -13.25 -26.24 22.48
N ILE A 355 -12.81 -24.99 22.49
CA ILE A 355 -11.38 -24.66 22.67
C ILE A 355 -11.01 -24.69 24.16
N THR A 356 -9.74 -24.99 24.48
CA THR A 356 -9.27 -24.95 25.87
C THR A 356 -9.01 -23.52 26.33
N PRO A 357 -9.12 -23.20 27.64
CA PRO A 357 -8.83 -21.86 28.16
C PRO A 357 -7.42 -21.36 27.79
N GLU A 358 -6.43 -22.24 27.75
CA GLU A 358 -5.05 -21.90 27.35
C GLU A 358 -4.99 -21.51 25.86
N THR A 359 -5.76 -22.18 25.02
CA THR A 359 -5.87 -21.85 23.59
C THR A 359 -6.54 -20.49 23.40
N ALA A 360 -7.62 -20.24 24.15
CA ALA A 360 -8.32 -18.97 24.14
C ALA A 360 -7.41 -17.81 24.60
N TYR A 361 -6.61 -18.05 25.66
CA TYR A 361 -5.62 -17.09 26.14
C TYR A 361 -4.57 -16.75 25.10
N ALA A 362 -3.97 -17.77 24.46
CA ALA A 362 -2.98 -17.57 23.40
C ALA A 362 -3.55 -16.75 22.22
N LEU A 363 -4.79 -17.03 21.80
CA LEU A 363 -5.47 -16.27 20.75
C LEU A 363 -5.81 -14.84 21.19
N GLY A 364 -6.11 -14.61 22.47
CA GLY A 364 -6.31 -13.27 23.04
C GLY A 364 -5.03 -12.43 23.04
N VAL A 365 -3.89 -13.02 23.42
CA VAL A 365 -2.58 -12.35 23.36
C VAL A 365 -2.19 -12.07 21.90
N LEU A 366 -2.44 -13.02 20.98
CA LEU A 366 -2.23 -12.80 19.53
C LEU A 366 -3.10 -11.67 19.00
N HIS A 367 -4.38 -11.61 19.36
CA HIS A 367 -5.26 -10.50 19.01
C HIS A 367 -4.70 -9.16 19.50
N ALA A 368 -4.24 -9.09 20.76
CA ALA A 368 -3.64 -7.88 21.32
C ALA A 368 -2.34 -7.48 20.59
N ASP A 369 -1.50 -8.44 20.18
CA ASP A 369 -0.33 -8.18 19.34
C ASP A 369 -0.71 -7.56 17.98
N GLN A 370 -1.75 -8.08 17.33
CA GLN A 370 -2.23 -7.50 16.07
C GLN A 370 -2.84 -6.10 16.26
N ARG A 371 -3.55 -5.83 17.36
CA ARG A 371 -4.03 -4.47 17.67
C ARG A 371 -2.89 -3.48 17.93
N ARG A 372 -1.78 -3.94 18.52
CA ARG A 372 -0.56 -3.13 18.64
C ARG A 372 0.06 -2.82 17.27
N ASP A 373 0.07 -3.77 16.34
CA ASP A 373 0.51 -3.51 14.96
C ASP A 373 -0.39 -2.49 14.24
N VAL A 374 -1.71 -2.51 14.49
CA VAL A 374 -2.65 -1.49 14.02
C VAL A 374 -2.27 -0.10 14.55
N GLU A 375 -2.03 0.03 15.85
CA GLU A 375 -1.62 1.30 16.47
C GLU A 375 -0.28 1.81 15.92
N ARG A 376 0.70 0.92 15.75
CA ARG A 376 2.00 1.26 15.13
C ARG A 376 1.83 1.82 13.72
N ALA A 377 0.97 1.20 12.90
CA ALA A 377 0.71 1.67 11.55
C ALA A 377 0.03 3.05 11.54
N ARG A 378 -0.93 3.29 12.44
CA ARG A 378 -1.58 4.60 12.60
C ARG A 378 -0.60 5.68 13.05
N TYR A 379 0.29 5.37 13.98
CA TYR A 379 1.35 6.28 14.42
C TYR A 379 2.33 6.61 13.29
N ALA A 380 2.82 5.59 12.57
CA ALA A 380 3.67 5.79 11.40
C ALA A 380 2.99 6.62 10.31
N PHE A 381 1.67 6.47 10.14
CA PHE A 381 0.89 7.27 9.21
C PHE A 381 0.87 8.74 9.65
N GLY A 382 0.67 9.00 10.94
CA GLY A 382 0.71 10.35 11.51
C GLY A 382 2.06 11.05 11.33
N LEU A 383 3.16 10.30 11.26
CA LEU A 383 4.50 10.84 10.97
C LEU A 383 4.73 11.10 9.47
N LEU A 384 4.23 10.22 8.60
CA LEU A 384 4.43 10.32 7.15
C LEU A 384 3.49 11.34 6.50
N TRP A 385 2.26 11.45 6.98
CA TRP A 385 1.22 12.27 6.36
C TRP A 385 1.57 13.76 6.23
N PRO A 386 2.16 14.45 7.22
CA PRO A 386 2.53 15.86 7.09
C PRO A 386 3.46 16.13 5.90
N ASP A 387 4.42 15.26 5.63
CA ASP A 387 5.34 15.41 4.50
C ASP A 387 4.62 15.20 3.16
N VAL A 388 3.68 14.25 3.11
CA VAL A 388 2.85 13.99 1.93
C VAL A 388 1.84 15.12 1.72
N ALA A 389 1.29 15.72 2.77
CA ALA A 389 0.29 16.79 2.67
C ALA A 389 0.90 18.18 2.42
N ALA A 390 2.09 18.45 2.96
CA ALA A 390 2.78 19.74 2.82
C ALA A 390 3.48 19.90 1.47
N ALA A 391 3.77 18.79 0.78
CA ALA A 391 4.36 18.84 -0.53
C ALA A 391 3.34 19.38 -1.55
N ASP A 392 3.72 20.46 -2.22
CA ASP A 392 2.91 21.14 -3.24
C ASP A 392 2.92 20.32 -4.55
N TRP A 393 2.29 19.14 -4.50
CA TRP A 393 2.17 18.23 -5.63
C TRP A 393 1.33 18.80 -6.79
N LEU A 394 0.53 19.82 -6.48
CA LEU A 394 -0.46 20.45 -7.36
C LEU A 394 0.01 21.80 -7.90
N HIS A 395 1.30 22.11 -7.89
CA HIS A 395 1.86 23.34 -8.51
C HIS A 395 1.51 23.50 -10.00
N TRP A 396 1.01 22.45 -10.67
CA TRP A 396 0.48 22.51 -12.03
C TRP A 396 -0.96 23.04 -12.12
N GLU A 397 -1.71 23.14 -11.02
CA GLU A 397 -3.04 23.79 -10.97
C GLU A 397 -2.91 25.30 -11.18
N PHE A 398 -1.76 25.88 -10.79
CA PHE A 398 -1.50 27.31 -10.87
C PHE A 398 -0.06 27.60 -11.32
N PRO A 399 0.27 27.46 -12.62
CA PRO A 399 1.50 28.03 -13.14
C PRO A 399 1.39 29.56 -13.05
N ASP A 400 2.01 30.14 -12.03
CA ASP A 400 2.14 31.58 -11.74
C ASP A 400 0.86 32.35 -11.32
N ALA A 401 0.54 32.30 -10.02
CA ALA A 401 -0.25 33.35 -9.36
C ALA A 401 0.48 34.08 -8.22
N THR A 402 1.68 33.65 -7.81
CA THR A 402 2.39 34.18 -6.62
C THR A 402 3.85 34.58 -6.85
N ARG A 403 4.15 35.12 -8.03
CA ARG A 403 5.29 36.04 -8.22
C ARG A 403 4.81 37.39 -8.76
N ARG A 404 4.23 38.20 -7.88
CA ARG A 404 4.19 39.67 -8.02
C ARG A 404 4.40 40.32 -6.68
#